data_AF-A0A927CKY3-F1
#
_entry.id   AF-A0A927CKY3-F1
#
_cell.length_a   1.000
_cell.length_b   1.000
_cell.length_c   1.000
_cell.angle_alpha   90.00
_cell.angle_beta   90.00
_cell.angle_gamma   90.00
#
_symmetry.space_group_name_H-M   'P 1'
#
loop_
_entity.id
_entity.type
_entity.pdbx_description
1 polymer ?
#
loop_
_entity_poly.entity_id
_entity_poly.type
_entity_poly.pdbx_seq_one_letter_code
_entity_poly.pdbx_strand_id
1 'polypeptide(L)'
;MNFLPLPERFDANEWFIVAGLVCGYAVMIPLRKRFPVTVFILTLFYGMTTAKLMDATIGFTSLNFYDINDSPKYEAMDALLHFLYLPFAYFFVYLYDRWNVRGIYVLPYLIAYSLLGVGLEELGNLAKVFTYQKWRLVYSFTLYLYLQSLLLLYFKWLMKHYRRTKAEPDPSSKI
;
A
#
# COMPACT_ATOMS: atom_id res chain seq x y z
N MET A 1 -30.24 -8.90 3.56
CA MET A 1 -29.12 -8.31 4.30
C MET A 1 -28.06 -7.92 3.27
N ASN A 2 -27.84 -6.63 3.06
CA ASN A 2 -26.76 -6.19 2.16
C ASN A 2 -25.44 -6.38 2.90
N PHE A 3 -24.59 -7.27 2.40
CA PHE A 3 -23.29 -7.61 3.00
C PHE A 3 -22.28 -6.45 2.92
N LEU A 4 -22.53 -5.45 2.05
CA LEU A 4 -21.81 -4.19 1.98
C LEU A 4 -22.79 -3.05 1.65
N PRO A 5 -23.07 -2.14 2.61
CA PRO A 5 -23.83 -0.93 2.32
C PRO A 5 -23.06 -0.02 1.36
N LEU A 6 -23.81 0.63 0.46
CA LEU A 6 -23.30 1.74 -0.34
C LEU A 6 -23.30 3.01 0.52
N PRO A 7 -22.44 3.99 0.21
CA PRO A 7 -22.39 5.24 0.97
C PRO A 7 -23.72 5.99 0.84
N GLU A 8 -24.16 6.61 1.94
CA GLU A 8 -25.43 7.35 1.98
C GLU A 8 -25.37 8.64 1.14
N ARG A 9 -24.17 9.20 0.95
CA ARG A 9 -23.86 10.34 0.07
C ARG A 9 -22.56 10.07 -0.67
N PHE A 10 -22.45 10.59 -1.88
CA PHE A 10 -21.22 10.54 -2.65
C PHE A 10 -20.58 11.94 -2.65
N ASP A 11 -19.59 12.15 -1.80
CA ASP A 11 -18.92 13.42 -1.57
C ASP A 11 -17.39 13.34 -1.81
N ALA A 12 -16.63 14.24 -1.18
CA ALA A 12 -15.22 14.45 -1.45
C ALA A 12 -14.37 13.21 -1.12
N ASN A 13 -14.73 12.47 -0.06
CA ASN A 13 -14.06 11.24 0.36
C ASN A 13 -14.15 10.15 -0.75
N GLU A 14 -15.33 9.90 -1.32
CA GLU A 14 -15.51 8.88 -2.36
C GLU A 14 -14.86 9.29 -3.67
N TRP A 15 -14.96 10.57 -4.06
CA TRP A 15 -14.24 11.07 -5.23
C TRP A 15 -12.73 10.95 -5.07
N PHE A 16 -12.19 11.18 -3.87
CA PHE A 16 -10.77 10.99 -3.59
C PHE A 16 -10.35 9.52 -3.76
N ILE A 17 -11.12 8.59 -3.20
CA ILE A 17 -10.87 7.14 -3.32
C ILE A 17 -10.93 6.70 -4.79
N VAL A 18 -11.99 7.08 -5.52
CA VAL A 18 -12.16 6.70 -6.92
C VAL A 18 -11.07 7.30 -7.80
N ALA A 19 -10.75 8.60 -7.64
CA ALA A 19 -9.68 9.23 -8.39
C ALA A 19 -8.32 8.59 -8.10
N GLY A 20 -8.04 8.29 -6.82
CA GLY A 20 -6.82 7.58 -6.41
C GLY A 20 -6.71 6.21 -7.07
N LEU A 21 -7.79 5.43 -7.09
CA LEU A 21 -7.83 4.12 -7.74
C LEU A 21 -7.64 4.23 -9.25
N VAL A 22 -8.36 5.12 -9.92
CA VAL A 22 -8.23 5.31 -11.37
C VAL A 22 -6.79 5.72 -11.72
N CYS A 23 -6.24 6.72 -11.06
CA CYS A 23 -4.87 7.19 -11.31
C CYS A 23 -3.83 6.11 -10.97
N GLY A 24 -3.97 5.46 -9.81
CA GLY A 24 -3.04 4.43 -9.35
C GLY A 24 -3.01 3.22 -10.28
N TYR A 25 -4.16 2.70 -10.71
CA TYR A 25 -4.21 1.54 -11.60
C TYR A 25 -3.87 1.92 -13.05
N ALA A 26 -4.28 3.10 -13.53
CA ALA A 26 -3.91 3.58 -14.87
C ALA A 26 -2.39 3.65 -15.06
N VAL A 27 -1.65 4.04 -14.00
CA VAL A 27 -0.18 4.06 -14.03
C VAL A 27 0.43 2.69 -13.71
N MET A 28 -0.12 1.93 -12.76
CA MET A 28 0.45 0.61 -12.37
C MET A 28 0.36 -0.44 -13.47
N ILE A 29 -0.78 -0.55 -14.17
CA ILE A 29 -1.04 -1.60 -15.17
C ILE A 29 0.01 -1.60 -16.30
N PRO A 30 0.37 -0.49 -16.95
CA PRO A 30 1.40 -0.50 -17.98
C PRO A 30 2.80 -0.82 -17.42
N LEU A 31 3.08 -0.44 -16.16
CA LEU A 31 4.38 -0.65 -15.52
C LEU A 31 4.62 -2.09 -15.07
N ARG A 32 3.55 -2.88 -14.85
CA ARG A 32 3.62 -4.26 -14.30
C ARG A 32 4.62 -5.18 -15.00
N LYS A 33 4.89 -4.95 -16.29
CA LYS A 33 5.80 -5.76 -17.13
C LYS A 33 7.25 -5.76 -16.64
N ARG A 34 7.63 -4.86 -15.74
CA ARG A 34 9.00 -4.80 -15.19
C ARG A 34 9.35 -5.98 -14.29
N PHE A 35 8.37 -6.56 -13.60
CA PHE A 35 8.60 -7.66 -12.67
C PHE A 35 7.90 -8.95 -13.13
N PRO A 36 8.42 -10.12 -12.74
CA PRO A 36 7.71 -11.38 -12.91
C PRO A 36 6.33 -11.31 -12.26
N VAL A 37 5.34 -11.97 -12.87
CA VAL A 37 3.95 -11.98 -12.39
C VAL A 37 3.87 -12.42 -10.92
N THR A 38 4.65 -13.42 -10.51
CA THR A 38 4.70 -13.88 -9.11
C THR A 38 5.17 -12.78 -8.15
N VAL A 39 6.25 -12.07 -8.48
CA VAL A 39 6.78 -10.99 -7.63
C VAL A 39 5.79 -9.82 -7.57
N PHE A 40 5.17 -9.50 -8.72
CA PHE A 40 4.12 -8.49 -8.81
C PHE A 40 2.97 -8.81 -7.87
N ILE A 41 2.35 -9.99 -8.00
CA ILE A 41 1.21 -10.41 -7.17
C ILE A 41 1.58 -10.39 -5.69
N LEU A 42 2.72 -10.98 -5.32
CA LEU A 42 3.14 -11.05 -3.91
C LEU A 42 3.41 -9.67 -3.30
N THR A 43 3.89 -8.71 -4.09
CA THR A 43 4.07 -7.33 -3.66
C THR A 43 2.72 -6.64 -3.43
N LEU A 44 1.73 -6.85 -4.30
CA LEU A 44 0.38 -6.32 -4.10
C LEU A 44 -0.27 -6.90 -2.84
N PHE A 45 -0.11 -8.21 -2.62
CA PHE A 45 -0.59 -8.88 -1.42
C PHE A 45 0.06 -8.33 -0.15
N TYR A 46 1.36 -8.05 -0.19
CA TYR A 46 2.04 -7.39 0.92
C TYR A 46 1.36 -6.06 1.25
N GLY A 47 1.21 -5.17 0.27
CA GLY A 47 0.64 -3.84 0.46
C GLY A 47 -0.76 -3.88 1.08
N MET A 48 -1.64 -4.73 0.54
CA MET A 48 -3.00 -4.89 1.05
C MET A 48 -3.03 -5.45 2.48
N THR A 49 -2.20 -6.47 2.75
CA THR A 49 -2.19 -7.15 4.05
C THR A 49 -1.64 -6.23 5.14
N THR A 50 -0.56 -5.50 4.85
CA THR A 50 0.00 -4.56 5.83
C THR A 50 -0.94 -3.43 6.15
N ALA A 51 -1.63 -2.86 5.16
CA ALA A 51 -2.61 -1.80 5.40
C ALA A 51 -3.74 -2.30 6.32
N LYS A 52 -4.37 -3.42 5.95
CA LYS A 52 -5.42 -4.04 6.78
C LYS A 52 -4.97 -4.36 8.19
N LEU A 53 -3.76 -4.90 8.35
CA LEU A 53 -3.22 -5.26 9.66
C LEU A 53 -2.99 -4.02 10.52
N MET A 54 -2.46 -2.93 9.93
CA MET A 54 -2.25 -1.68 10.66
C MET A 54 -3.57 -1.03 11.05
N ASP A 55 -4.53 -0.99 10.14
CA ASP A 55 -5.86 -0.42 10.40
C ASP A 55 -6.60 -1.20 11.49
N ALA A 56 -6.50 -2.53 11.47
CA ALA A 56 -7.02 -3.36 12.57
C ALA A 56 -6.31 -3.09 13.90
N THR A 57 -4.99 -2.84 13.89
CA THR A 57 -4.20 -2.62 15.10
C THR A 57 -4.35 -1.21 15.66
N ILE A 58 -4.57 -0.21 14.82
CA ILE A 58 -4.58 1.21 15.20
C ILE A 58 -6.01 1.74 15.32
N GLY A 59 -6.89 1.39 14.38
CA GLY A 59 -8.27 1.87 14.31
C GLY A 59 -9.25 1.00 15.09
N PHE A 60 -9.10 -0.33 15.08
CA PHE A 60 -10.08 -1.24 15.69
C PHE A 60 -9.83 -1.53 17.19
N THR A 61 -8.63 -1.27 17.68
CA THR A 61 -8.28 -1.48 19.09
C THR A 61 -8.91 -0.38 19.96
N SER A 62 -9.16 -0.65 21.24
CA SER A 62 -9.76 0.27 22.24
C SER A 62 -9.06 1.63 22.42
N LEU A 63 -8.00 1.88 21.66
CA LEU A 63 -7.21 3.09 21.65
C LEU A 63 -7.85 4.20 20.80
N ASN A 64 -8.67 3.85 19.80
CA ASN A 64 -9.40 4.74 18.88
C ASN A 64 -8.55 5.95 18.43
N PHE A 65 -7.49 5.65 17.67
CA PHE A 65 -6.53 6.67 17.26
C PHE A 65 -7.02 7.53 16.09
N TYR A 66 -7.73 6.93 15.14
CA TYR A 66 -8.34 7.60 14.00
C TYR A 66 -9.52 6.77 13.45
N ASP A 67 -10.52 7.45 12.90
CA ASP A 67 -11.65 6.82 12.22
C ASP A 67 -11.35 6.71 10.72
N ILE A 68 -11.66 5.55 10.14
CA ILE A 68 -11.53 5.28 8.71
C ILE A 68 -12.90 5.57 8.09
N ASN A 69 -12.93 6.57 7.20
CA ASN A 69 -14.11 7.04 6.47
C ASN A 69 -15.19 7.69 7.37
N ASP A 70 -16.23 8.26 6.75
CA ASP A 70 -17.22 9.12 7.40
C ASP A 70 -18.30 8.35 8.21
N SER A 71 -18.32 7.01 8.12
CA SER A 71 -19.34 6.15 8.70
C SER A 71 -18.74 5.12 9.66
N PRO A 72 -19.37 4.87 10.82
CA PRO A 72 -18.92 3.82 11.75
C PRO A 72 -19.21 2.41 11.24
N LYS A 73 -19.89 2.26 10.09
CA LYS A 73 -20.17 0.97 9.45
C LYS A 73 -19.16 0.73 8.34
N TYR A 74 -18.73 -0.51 8.20
CA TYR A 74 -17.91 -0.92 7.06
C TYR A 74 -18.74 -0.88 5.76
N GLU A 75 -18.38 0.05 4.87
CA GLU A 75 -19.03 0.34 3.61
C GLU A 75 -18.19 -0.14 2.42
N ALA A 76 -18.81 -0.18 1.23
CA ALA A 76 -18.11 -0.58 -0.01
C ALA A 76 -16.89 0.30 -0.33
N MET A 77 -16.95 1.58 0.06
CA MET A 77 -15.84 2.53 -0.16
C MET A 77 -14.64 2.22 0.73
N ASP A 78 -14.85 1.67 1.92
CA ASP A 78 -13.76 1.23 2.80
C ASP A 78 -13.01 0.07 2.16
N ALA A 79 -13.72 -0.87 1.55
CA ALA A 79 -13.10 -1.96 0.80
C ALA A 79 -12.28 -1.43 -0.37
N LEU A 80 -12.81 -0.45 -1.11
CA LEU A 80 -12.13 0.20 -2.24
C LEU A 80 -10.90 1.00 -1.82
N LEU A 81 -10.94 1.70 -0.68
CA LEU A 81 -9.78 2.40 -0.12
C LEU A 81 -8.61 1.42 0.11
N HIS A 82 -8.89 0.20 0.57
CA HIS A 82 -7.84 -0.80 0.74
C HIS A 82 -7.15 -1.20 -0.58
N PHE A 83 -7.86 -1.12 -1.71
CA PHE A 83 -7.29 -1.37 -3.03
C PHE A 83 -6.31 -0.27 -3.48
N LEU A 84 -6.31 0.89 -2.84
CA LEU A 84 -5.38 1.99 -3.12
C LEU A 84 -3.97 1.71 -2.59
N TYR A 85 -3.83 0.88 -1.54
CA TYR A 85 -2.51 0.51 -1.01
C TYR A 85 -1.74 -0.43 -1.95
N LEU A 86 -2.43 -1.14 -2.85
CA LEU A 86 -1.81 -2.03 -3.85
C LEU A 86 -0.89 -1.25 -4.80
N PRO A 87 -1.38 -0.25 -5.56
CA PRO A 87 -0.52 0.55 -6.42
C PRO A 87 0.55 1.31 -5.63
N PHE A 88 0.27 1.76 -4.40
CA PHE A 88 1.26 2.43 -3.56
C PHE A 88 2.47 1.52 -3.23
N ALA A 89 2.22 0.27 -2.81
CA ALA A 89 3.27 -0.71 -2.54
C ALA A 89 4.03 -1.08 -3.82
N TYR A 90 3.34 -1.19 -4.95
CA TYR A 90 3.97 -1.47 -6.23
C TYR A 90 4.88 -0.32 -6.69
N PHE A 91 4.41 0.93 -6.63
CA PHE A 91 5.18 2.10 -7.05
C PHE A 91 6.45 2.28 -6.23
N PHE A 92 6.40 1.97 -4.94
CA PHE A 92 7.58 1.95 -4.09
C PHE A 92 8.64 1.02 -4.69
N VAL A 93 8.36 -0.29 -4.79
CA VAL A 93 9.38 -1.23 -5.31
C VAL A 93 9.77 -0.95 -6.76
N TYR A 94 8.85 -0.42 -7.57
CA TYR A 94 9.10 -0.03 -8.95
C TYR A 94 10.14 1.11 -9.03
N LEU A 95 9.94 2.20 -8.28
CA LEU A 95 10.87 3.33 -8.26
C LEU A 95 12.22 2.94 -7.67
N TYR A 96 12.22 2.12 -6.61
CA TYR A 96 13.42 1.57 -6.01
C TYR A 96 14.29 0.85 -7.04
N ASP A 97 13.70 -0.06 -7.82
CA ASP A 97 14.39 -0.82 -8.86
C ASP A 97 14.70 0.03 -10.10
N ARG A 98 13.80 0.94 -10.50
CA ARG A 98 13.96 1.82 -11.69
C ARG A 98 15.10 2.81 -11.54
N TRP A 99 15.28 3.36 -10.35
CA TRP A 99 16.39 4.26 -10.01
C TRP A 99 17.63 3.53 -9.50
N ASN A 100 17.56 2.19 -9.38
CA ASN A 100 18.67 1.35 -8.96
C ASN A 100 19.28 1.83 -7.63
N VAL A 101 18.42 2.13 -6.65
CA VAL A 101 18.82 2.74 -5.38
C VAL A 101 19.66 1.74 -4.57
N ARG A 102 20.90 2.10 -4.24
CA ARG A 102 21.87 1.22 -3.55
C ARG A 102 22.63 1.97 -2.46
N GLY A 103 23.14 1.19 -1.49
CA GLY A 103 24.00 1.69 -0.41
C GLY A 103 23.34 2.81 0.39
N ILE A 104 24.05 3.92 0.55
CA ILE A 104 23.60 5.06 1.36
C ILE A 104 22.34 5.75 0.82
N TYR A 105 22.06 5.64 -0.49
CA TYR A 105 20.87 6.24 -1.11
C TYR A 105 19.55 5.56 -0.71
N VAL A 106 19.60 4.39 -0.07
CA VAL A 106 18.39 3.70 0.43
C VAL A 106 17.71 4.50 1.53
N LEU A 107 18.48 5.14 2.42
CA LEU A 107 17.93 5.92 3.53
C LEU A 107 17.13 7.15 3.06
N PRO A 108 17.67 8.07 2.23
CA PRO A 108 16.89 9.20 1.74
C PRO A 108 15.71 8.77 0.88
N TYR A 109 15.82 7.63 0.17
CA TYR A 109 14.69 7.07 -0.57
C TYR A 109 13.54 6.66 0.36
N LEU A 110 13.83 5.95 1.46
CA LEU A 110 12.83 5.59 2.47
C LEU A 110 12.21 6.83 3.13
N ILE A 111 13.04 7.81 3.51
CA ILE A 111 12.54 9.05 4.11
C ILE A 111 11.63 9.82 3.15
N ALA A 112 12.05 10.00 1.90
CA ALA A 112 11.26 10.71 0.89
C ALA A 112 9.91 10.03 0.62
N TYR A 113 9.91 8.70 0.52
CA TYR A 113 8.67 7.97 0.26
C TYR A 113 7.76 7.88 1.49
N SER A 114 8.32 7.85 2.71
CA SER A 114 7.53 8.03 3.95
C SER A 114 6.90 9.41 4.03
N LEU A 115 7.63 10.47 3.69
CA LEU A 115 7.07 11.83 3.63
C LEU A 115 5.95 11.93 2.58
N LEU A 116 6.11 11.29 1.43
CA LEU A 116 5.05 11.20 0.42
C LEU A 116 3.82 10.47 0.96
N GLY A 117 4.01 9.38 1.70
CA GLY A 117 2.92 8.66 2.38
C GLY A 117 2.14 9.55 3.36
N VAL A 118 2.86 10.27 4.23
CA VAL A 118 2.24 11.23 5.18
C VAL A 118 1.53 12.36 4.44
N GLY A 119 2.09 12.85 3.33
CA GLY A 119 1.44 13.86 2.49
C GLY A 119 0.14 13.36 1.87
N LEU A 120 0.11 12.13 1.36
CA LEU A 120 -1.12 11.51 0.83
C LEU A 120 -2.18 11.27 1.90
N GLU A 121 -1.75 10.85 3.10
CA GLU A 121 -2.64 10.69 4.26
C GLU A 121 -3.27 12.03 4.66
N GLU A 122 -2.47 13.10 4.72
CA GLU A 122 -2.98 14.44 5.03
C GLU A 122 -3.94 14.97 3.97
N LEU A 123 -3.68 14.70 2.68
CA LEU A 123 -4.64 14.98 1.61
C LEU A 123 -5.94 14.19 1.80
N GLY A 124 -5.85 12.93 2.24
CA GLY A 124 -7.01 12.11 2.60
C GLY A 124 -7.79 12.68 3.79
N ASN A 125 -7.10 13.19 4.81
CA ASN A 125 -7.71 13.88 5.96
C ASN A 125 -8.45 15.15 5.53
N LEU A 126 -7.87 15.95 4.62
CA LEU A 126 -8.56 17.11 4.04
C LEU A 126 -9.80 16.72 3.22
N ALA A 127 -9.78 15.55 2.58
CA ALA A 127 -10.92 14.96 1.89
C ALA A 127 -11.88 14.19 2.81
N LYS A 128 -11.65 14.22 4.14
CA LYS A 128 -12.42 13.51 5.19
C LYS A 128 -12.41 11.98 5.11
N VAL A 129 -11.49 11.41 4.32
CA VAL A 129 -11.28 9.95 4.27
C VAL A 129 -10.73 9.42 5.60
N PHE A 130 -9.94 10.23 6.30
CA PHE A 130 -9.39 9.92 7.60
C PHE A 130 -9.74 11.05 8.56
N THR A 131 -10.30 10.73 9.74
CA THR A 131 -10.52 11.73 10.78
C THR A 131 -9.65 11.41 11.98
N TYR A 132 -8.63 12.25 12.25
CA TYR A 132 -7.74 12.04 13.38
C TYR A 132 -8.44 12.35 14.71
N GLN A 133 -8.40 11.41 15.65
CA GLN A 133 -8.90 11.62 17.01
C GLN A 133 -7.75 11.95 17.98
N LYS A 134 -6.80 11.02 18.10
CA LYS A 134 -5.60 11.14 18.97
C LYS A 134 -4.29 10.92 18.23
N TRP A 135 -4.38 10.67 16.93
CA TRP A 135 -3.24 10.38 16.08
C TRP A 135 -2.48 11.65 15.70
N ARG A 136 -1.15 11.51 15.55
CA ARG A 136 -0.28 12.58 15.08
C ARG A 136 0.45 12.09 13.84
N LEU A 137 0.61 12.96 12.84
CA LEU A 137 1.32 12.67 11.59
C LEU A 137 2.74 12.11 11.79
N VAL A 138 3.39 12.45 12.92
CA VAL A 138 4.71 11.91 13.28
C VAL A 138 4.65 10.39 13.48
N TYR A 139 3.55 9.84 14.01
CA TYR A 139 3.37 8.41 14.17
C TYR A 139 3.22 7.72 12.82
N SER A 140 2.46 8.31 11.88
CA SER A 140 2.37 7.84 10.51
C SER A 140 3.74 7.79 9.84
N PHE A 141 4.55 8.84 10.00
CA PHE A 141 5.90 8.88 9.42
C PHE A 141 6.76 7.70 9.92
N THR A 142 6.80 7.46 11.24
CA THR A 142 7.56 6.35 11.82
C THR A 142 7.02 5.00 11.35
N LEU A 143 5.70 4.85 11.29
CA LEU A 143 5.06 3.63 10.82
C LEU A 143 5.37 3.34 9.35
N TYR A 144 5.23 4.33 8.48
CA TYR A 144 5.55 4.20 7.06
C TYR A 144 7.03 3.87 6.85
N LEU A 145 7.93 4.50 7.61
CA LEU A 145 9.36 4.18 7.53
C LEU A 145 9.63 2.71 7.90
N TYR A 146 8.97 2.20 8.94
CA TYR A 146 9.07 0.80 9.34
C TYR A 146 8.51 -0.16 8.28
N LEU A 147 7.28 0.06 7.82
CA LEU A 147 6.61 -0.81 6.85
C LEU A 147 7.31 -0.80 5.48
N GLN A 148 7.77 0.36 5.02
CA GLN A 148 8.52 0.48 3.76
C GLN A 148 9.88 -0.22 3.85
N SER A 149 10.54 -0.17 5.01
CA SER A 149 11.78 -0.91 5.25
C SER A 149 11.53 -2.43 5.15
N LEU A 150 10.46 -2.91 5.76
CA LEU A 150 10.06 -4.33 5.67
C LEU A 150 9.67 -4.73 4.24
N LEU A 151 8.90 -3.91 3.53
CA LEU A 151 8.54 -4.13 2.13
C LEU A 151 9.79 -4.22 1.25
N LEU A 152 10.77 -3.35 1.47
CA LEU A 152 12.01 -3.37 0.71
C LEU A 152 12.82 -4.65 0.95
N LEU A 153 12.90 -5.10 2.20
CA LEU A 153 13.55 -6.37 2.55
C LEU A 153 12.81 -7.55 1.90
N TYR A 154 11.48 -7.57 2.00
CA TYR A 154 10.62 -8.59 1.40
C TYR A 154 10.79 -8.65 -0.12
N PHE A 155 10.79 -7.50 -0.80
CA PHE A 155 10.99 -7.41 -2.25
C PHE A 155 12.36 -7.93 -2.68
N LYS A 156 13.43 -7.55 -1.98
CA LYS A 156 14.78 -8.06 -2.24
C LYS A 156 14.86 -9.57 -2.07
N TRP A 157 14.22 -10.10 -1.02
CA TRP A 157 14.12 -11.53 -0.77
C TRP A 157 13.38 -12.26 -1.90
N LEU A 158 12.20 -11.76 -2.30
CA LEU A 158 11.42 -12.31 -3.42
C LEU A 158 12.22 -12.36 -4.72
N MET A 159 12.86 -11.25 -5.09
CA MET A 159 13.65 -11.17 -6.32
C MET A 159 14.85 -12.12 -6.29
N LYS A 160 15.49 -12.29 -5.13
CA LYS A 160 16.59 -13.25 -4.95
C LYS A 160 16.12 -14.70 -5.12
N HIS A 161 14.98 -15.06 -4.52
CA HIS A 161 14.41 -16.41 -4.63
C HIS A 161 13.89 -16.73 -6.03
N TYR A 162 13.22 -15.77 -6.68
CA TYR A 162 12.76 -15.93 -8.06
C TYR A 162 13.93 -16.17 -9.03
N ARG A 163 15.04 -15.44 -8.86
CA ARG A 163 16.24 -15.64 -9.69
C ARG A 163 16.90 -17.01 -9.47
N ARG A 164 16.88 -17.53 -8.25
CA ARG A 164 17.42 -18.86 -7.92
C ARG A 164 16.59 -19.98 -8.53
N THR A 165 15.28 -19.95 -8.34
CA THR A 165 14.36 -20.96 -8.89
C THR A 165 14.35 -21.01 -10.41
N LYS A 166 14.54 -19.86 -11.09
CA LYS A 166 14.69 -19.83 -12.55
C LYS A 166 16.06 -20.36 -13.03
N ALA A 167 17.10 -20.29 -12.20
CA ALA A 167 18.45 -20.74 -12.53
C ALA A 167 18.65 -22.25 -12.29
N GLU A 168 17.83 -22.87 -11.43
CA GLU A 168 17.81 -24.31 -11.25
C GLU A 168 17.05 -24.97 -12.42
N PRO A 169 17.64 -25.96 -13.12
CA PRO A 169 16.95 -26.66 -14.20
C PRO A 169 15.76 -27.44 -13.61
N ASP A 170 14.60 -27.33 -14.28
CA ASP A 170 13.37 -28.00 -13.89
C ASP A 170 13.61 -29.53 -13.78
N PRO A 171 13.52 -30.13 -12.58
CA PRO A 171 13.72 -31.56 -12.40
C PRO A 171 12.68 -32.40 -13.14
N SER A 172 11.54 -31.83 -13.56
CA SER A 172 10.53 -32.50 -14.38
C SER A 172 10.85 -32.52 -15.88
N SER A 173 11.83 -31.74 -16.36
CA SER A 173 12.30 -31.78 -17.76
C SER A 173 13.20 -32.99 -18.10
N LYS A 174 13.44 -33.88 -17.13
CA LYS A 174 14.31 -35.05 -17.23
C LYS A 174 13.56 -36.39 -17.27
N ILE A 175 12.23 -36.39 -17.46
CA ILE A 175 11.41 -37.60 -17.54
C ILE A 175 10.83 -37.73 -18.95
#